data_AF-A0A833GVK3-F1
#
_entry.id   AF-A0A833GVK3-F1
#
_cell.length_a   1.000
_cell.length_b   1.000
_cell.length_c   1.000
_cell.angle_alpha   90.00
_cell.angle_beta   90.00
_cell.angle_gamma   90.00
#
_symmetry.space_group_name_H-M   'P 1'
#
loop_
_entity.id
_entity.type
_entity.pdbx_description
1 polymer ?
#
loop_
_entity_poly.entity_id
_entity_poly.type
_entity_poly.pdbx_seq_one_letter_code
_entity_poly.pdbx_strand_id
1 'polypeptide(L)'
;MSGFEHYERELRELDHEIHRYAAVCGVDLANRYEIDACLHVHHPSWAEDKARQSLQGLLILRIKLEAEMLALGMSPPALVPPPASPD
;
A
#
# COMPACT_ATOMS: atom_id res chain seq x y z
N MET A 1 -16.05 -14.97 -14.99
CA MET A 1 -15.23 -14.65 -13.80
C MET A 1 -15.65 -13.27 -13.32
N SER A 2 -16.10 -13.12 -12.07
CA SER A 2 -16.66 -11.85 -11.58
C SER A 2 -15.53 -10.86 -11.30
N GLY A 3 -15.77 -9.57 -11.48
CA GLY A 3 -14.77 -8.52 -11.19
C GLY A 3 -14.28 -8.52 -9.73
N PHE A 4 -15.04 -9.10 -8.81
CA PHE A 4 -14.69 -9.17 -7.38
C PHE A 4 -13.45 -10.03 -7.09
N GLU A 5 -13.33 -11.19 -7.75
CA GLU A 5 -12.14 -12.05 -7.65
C GLU A 5 -10.89 -11.38 -8.24
N HIS A 6 -11.09 -10.44 -9.17
CA HIS A 6 -10.02 -9.63 -9.73
C HIS A 6 -9.50 -8.64 -8.69
N TYR A 7 -10.38 -7.87 -8.05
CA TYR A 7 -10.03 -6.86 -7.05
C TYR A 7 -9.24 -7.45 -5.87
N GLU A 8 -9.66 -8.60 -5.33
CA GLU A 8 -8.95 -9.23 -4.22
C GLU A 8 -7.55 -9.73 -4.60
N ARG A 9 -7.37 -10.22 -5.83
CA ARG A 9 -6.06 -10.67 -6.32
C ARG A 9 -5.16 -9.47 -6.60
N GLU A 10 -5.67 -8.46 -7.29
CA GLU A 10 -4.93 -7.22 -7.58
C GLU A 10 -4.48 -6.53 -6.30
N LEU A 11 -5.35 -6.43 -5.30
CA LEU A 11 -5.01 -5.82 -4.02
C LEU A 11 -3.91 -6.62 -3.30
N ARG A 12 -3.95 -7.96 -3.33
CA ARG A 12 -2.91 -8.81 -2.74
C ARG A 12 -1.55 -8.68 -3.45
N GLU A 13 -1.55 -8.63 -4.78
CA GLU A 13 -0.33 -8.41 -5.57
C GLU A 13 0.26 -7.02 -5.28
N LEU A 14 -0.62 -6.02 -5.17
CA LEU A 14 -0.24 -4.65 -4.82
C LEU A 14 0.35 -4.56 -3.40
N ASP A 15 -0.29 -5.20 -2.43
CA ASP A 15 0.20 -5.28 -1.04
C ASP A 15 1.59 -5.94 -0.99
N HIS A 16 1.82 -7.01 -1.76
CA HIS A 16 3.12 -7.67 -1.82
C HIS A 16 4.23 -6.73 -2.28
N GLU A 17 4.00 -5.95 -3.34
CA GLU A 17 4.98 -4.98 -3.82
C GLU A 17 5.16 -3.81 -2.83
N ILE A 18 4.09 -3.35 -2.17
CA ILE A 18 4.19 -2.30 -1.14
C ILE A 18 5.08 -2.75 0.01
N HIS A 19 4.87 -3.96 0.54
CA HIS A 19 5.72 -4.53 1.59
C HIS A 19 7.18 -4.64 1.15
N ARG A 20 7.41 -5.08 -0.10
CA ARG A 20 8.76 -5.19 -0.67
C ARG A 20 9.46 -3.83 -0.76
N TYR A 21 8.81 -2.81 -1.30
CA TYR A 21 9.41 -1.49 -1.43
C TYR A 21 9.52 -0.75 -0.10
N ALA A 22 8.60 -0.96 0.84
CA ALA A 22 8.71 -0.44 2.20
C ALA A 22 9.95 -0.98 2.90
N ALA A 23 10.22 -2.29 2.78
CA ALA A 23 11.44 -2.89 3.31
C ALA A 23 12.71 -2.31 2.67
N VAL A 24 12.72 -2.07 1.36
CA VAL A 24 13.84 -1.42 0.66
C VAL A 24 14.05 0.02 1.12
N CYS A 25 12.97 0.76 1.38
CA CYS A 25 13.00 2.17 1.78
C CYS A 25 13.21 2.39 3.29
N GLY A 26 13.19 1.30 4.09
CA GLY A 26 13.20 1.37 5.55
C GLY A 26 11.97 2.05 6.14
N VAL A 27 10.80 1.87 5.52
CA VAL A 27 9.53 2.47 5.93
C VAL A 27 8.73 1.47 6.75
N ASP A 28 8.32 1.86 7.95
CA ASP A 28 7.38 1.09 8.77
C ASP A 28 5.93 1.38 8.34
N LEU A 29 5.30 0.40 7.68
CA LEU A 29 3.90 0.50 7.25
C LEU A 29 2.90 0.52 8.42
N ALA A 30 3.30 0.12 9.64
CA ALA A 30 2.47 0.29 10.83
C ALA A 30 2.52 1.72 11.37
N ASN A 31 3.53 2.50 10.98
CA ASN A 31 3.70 3.89 11.39
C ASN A 31 3.03 4.84 10.39
N ARG A 32 1.87 5.37 10.78
CA ARG A 32 1.08 6.27 9.92
C ARG A 32 1.86 7.50 9.45
N TYR A 33 2.74 8.04 10.30
CA TYR A 33 3.54 9.23 9.96
C TYR A 33 4.52 8.96 8.81
N GLU A 34 5.07 7.75 8.71
CA GLU A 34 5.99 7.40 7.63
C GLU A 34 5.26 7.19 6.31
N ILE A 35 4.06 6.60 6.36
CA ILE A 35 3.18 6.51 5.18
C ILE A 35 2.84 7.92 4.68
N ASP A 36 2.43 8.82 5.59
CA ASP A 36 2.09 10.19 5.21
C ASP A 36 3.32 10.93 4.63
N ALA A 37 4.52 10.70 5.16
CA ALA A 37 5.75 11.25 4.58
C ALA A 37 6.01 10.70 3.16
N CYS A 38 5.84 9.39 2.92
CA CYS A 38 5.96 8.80 1.58
C CYS A 38 4.97 9.40 0.58
N LEU A 39 3.77 9.80 1.03
CA LEU A 39 2.76 10.38 0.16
C LEU A 39 3.04 11.83 -0.22
N HIS A 40 3.71 12.62 0.65
CA HIS A 40 3.82 14.07 0.49
C HIS A 40 5.22 14.58 0.11
N VAL A 41 6.29 13.80 0.31
CA VAL A 41 7.66 14.29 0.11
C VAL A 41 8.15 14.00 -1.32
N HIS A 42 8.50 15.07 -2.05
CA HIS A 42 9.13 14.99 -3.36
C HIS A 42 10.65 15.04 -3.20
N HIS A 43 11.34 13.90 -3.27
CA HIS A 43 12.80 13.86 -3.15
C HIS A 43 13.50 14.00 -4.53
N PRO A 44 14.67 14.68 -4.59
CA PRO A 44 15.44 14.90 -5.82
C PRO A 44 16.78 14.12 -5.95
N SER A 45 17.09 13.10 -5.15
CA SER A 45 18.37 12.33 -5.19
C SER A 45 18.22 10.80 -5.42
N TRP A 46 18.83 10.28 -6.49
CA TRP A 46 18.59 8.95 -7.06
C TRP A 46 19.08 7.70 -6.28
N ALA A 47 18.49 6.56 -6.71
CA ALA A 47 18.45 5.19 -6.16
C ALA A 47 17.37 4.97 -5.08
N GLU A 48 17.53 5.57 -3.89
CA GLU A 48 16.47 5.56 -2.87
C GLU A 48 15.20 6.26 -3.37
N ASP A 49 15.34 7.33 -4.14
CA ASP A 49 14.21 8.02 -4.75
C ASP A 49 13.39 7.14 -5.67
N LYS A 50 14.01 6.26 -6.46
CA LYS A 50 13.23 5.42 -7.38
C LYS A 50 12.40 4.40 -6.59
N ALA A 51 13.00 3.80 -5.56
CA ALA A 51 12.28 2.90 -4.67
C ALA A 51 11.15 3.62 -3.90
N ARG A 52 11.42 4.83 -3.38
CA ARG A 52 10.42 5.67 -2.70
C ARG A 52 9.32 6.17 -3.64
N GLN A 53 9.64 6.53 -4.88
CA GLN A 53 8.67 6.88 -5.92
C GLN A 53 7.79 5.68 -6.28
N SER A 54 8.39 4.49 -6.42
CA SER A 54 7.63 3.26 -6.62
C SER A 54 6.70 2.99 -5.43
N LEU A 55 7.22 3.07 -4.20
CA LEU A 55 6.42 2.91 -2.99
C LEU A 55 5.25 3.92 -2.94
N GLN A 56 5.51 5.21 -3.20
CA GLN A 56 4.48 6.25 -3.25
C GLN A 56 3.42 5.94 -4.31
N GLY A 57 3.84 5.56 -5.52
CA GLY A 57 2.94 5.20 -6.61
C GLY A 57 2.05 4.00 -6.26
N LEU A 58 2.63 2.97 -5.63
CA LEU A 58 1.90 1.79 -5.18
C LEU A 58 0.91 2.13 -4.05
N LEU A 59 1.31 2.96 -3.07
CA LEU A 59 0.42 3.44 -2.00
C LEU A 59 -0.77 4.24 -2.56
N ILE A 60 -0.51 5.13 -3.53
CA ILE A 60 -1.59 5.90 -4.19
C ILE A 60 -2.51 4.96 -4.97
N LEU A 61 -1.95 3.98 -5.70
CA LEU A 61 -2.75 3.02 -6.45
C LEU A 61 -3.63 2.20 -5.51
N ARG A 62 -3.09 1.79 -4.35
CA ARG A 62 -3.82 1.03 -3.34
C ARG A 62 -5.00 1.83 -2.79
N ILE A 63 -4.78 3.10 -2.45
CA ILE A 63 -5.84 4.01 -1.99
C ILE A 63 -6.96 4.15 -3.04
N LYS A 64 -6.61 4.25 -4.33
CA LYS A 64 -7.61 4.31 -5.41
C LYS A 64 -8.39 3.01 -5.53
N LEU A 65 -7.71 1.87 -5.47
CA LEU A 65 -8.34 0.56 -5.52
C LEU A 65 -9.29 0.34 -4.33
N GLU A 66 -8.87 0.72 -3.12
CA GLU A 66 -9.72 0.69 -1.93
C GLU A 66 -10.96 1.58 -2.09
N ALA A 67 -10.81 2.78 -2.65
CA ALA A 67 -11.92 3.68 -2.90
C ALA A 67 -12.92 3.08 -3.92
N GLU A 68 -12.45 2.43 -4.98
CA GLU A 68 -13.29 1.69 -5.92
C GLU A 68 -14.00 0.52 -5.25
N MET A 69 -13.27 -0.26 -4.44
CA MET A 69 -13.84 -1.38 -3.71
C MET A 69 -14.97 -0.93 -2.77
N LEU A 70 -14.74 0.15 -2.02
CA LEU A 70 -15.73 0.75 -1.14
C LEU A 70 -16.96 1.28 -1.91
N ALA A 71 -16.75 1.93 -3.06
CA ALA A 71 -17.83 2.42 -3.91
C ALA A 71 -18.73 1.30 -4.46
N LEU A 72 -18.19 0.08 -4.58
CA LEU A 72 -18.91 -1.12 -4.98
C LEU A 72 -19.49 -1.92 -3.79
N GLY A 73 -19.36 -1.42 -2.56
CA GLY A 73 -19.86 -2.06 -1.34
C GLY A 73 -18.99 -3.19 -0.79
N MET A 74 -17.73 -3.28 -1.22
CA MET A 74 -16.75 -4.23 -0.66
C MET A 74 -16.01 -3.63 0.55
N SER A 75 -15.41 -4.51 1.35
CA SER A 75 -14.50 -4.13 2.44
C SER A 75 -13.08 -4.56 2.10
N PRO A 76 -12.18 -3.63 1.70
CA PRO A 76 -10.81 -3.99 1.41
C PRO A 76 -10.08 -4.43 2.70
N PRO A 77 -9.26 -5.50 2.66
CA PRO A 77 -8.38 -5.87 3.77
C PRO A 77 -7.37 -4.77 4.10
N ALA A 78 -6.93 -4.73 5.37
CA ALA A 78 -5.91 -3.79 5.83
C ALA A 78 -4.52 -4.14 5.25
N LEU A 79 -3.74 -3.11 4.88
CA LEU A 79 -2.36 -3.26 4.38
C LEU A 79 -1.44 -3.94 5.38
N VAL A 80 -1.63 -3.61 6.66
CA VAL A 80 -0.93 -4.20 7.79
C VAL A 80 -1.98 -4.92 8.64
N PRO A 81 -1.82 -6.23 8.88
CA PRO A 81 -2.71 -6.96 9.77
C PRO A 81 -2.70 -6.31 11.16
N PRO A 82 -3.86 -6.23 11.85
CA PRO A 82 -3.86 -5.81 13.24
C PRO A 82 -2.96 -6.74 14.06
N PRO A 83 -2.31 -6.25 15.14
CA PRO A 83 -1.55 -7.11 16.03
C PRO A 83 -2.46 -8.23 16.51
N ALA A 84 -1.98 -9.48 16.46
CA ALA A 84 -2.73 -10.61 16.97
C ALA A 84 -3.10 -10.33 18.43
N SER A 85 -4.40 -10.33 18.74
CA SER A 85 -4.86 -10.23 20.12
C SER A 85 -4.24 -11.39 20.91
N PRO A 86 -3.58 -11.14 22.06
CA PRO A 86 -3.19 -12.22 22.94
C PRO A 86 -4.46 -12.87 23.49
N ASP A 87 -4.60 -14.18 23.27
CA ASP A 87 -5.65 -15.03 23.87
C ASP A 87 -5.58 -15.05 25.41
#